data_AF-A0A7S2QB71-F1
#
_entry.id   AF-A0A7S2QB71-F1
#
_cell.length_a   1.000
_cell.length_b   1.000
_cell.length_c   1.000
_cell.angle_alpha   90.00
_cell.angle_beta   90.00
_cell.angle_gamma   90.00
#
_symmetry.space_group_name_H-M   'P 1'
#
loop_
_entity.id
_entity.type
_entity.pdbx_description
1 polymer ?
#
loop_
_entity_poly.entity_id
_entity_poly.type
_entity_poly.pdbx_seq_one_letter_code
_entity_poly.pdbx_strand_id
1 'polypeptide(L)'
;AADLEGPPLRYADEYVESRWAAGRPVTAVEFSPHHDHMLLAAYGQKTNPQLTDPPGGLLVWNLAMRRRPELLFKCSSGVLSACFHRFEPALFIGGTYSGGIVLWDARAQADPVLRAPPSQAGHSHPV
;
A
#
# COMPACT_ATOMS: atom_id res chain seq x y z
N ALA A 1 -22.48 -13.19 34.85
CA ALA A 1 -21.71 -13.32 33.61
C ALA A 1 -22.33 -12.38 32.60
N ALA A 2 -21.78 -11.18 32.46
CA ALA A 2 -22.33 -10.12 31.60
C ALA A 2 -21.58 -10.11 30.27
N ASP A 3 -22.35 -10.23 29.19
CA ASP A 3 -22.08 -9.87 27.78
C ASP A 3 -20.61 -9.63 27.38
N LEU A 4 -19.95 -10.71 26.94
CA LEU A 4 -18.67 -10.65 26.23
C LEU A 4 -18.85 -10.56 24.70
N GLU A 5 -20.09 -10.60 24.20
CA GLU A 5 -20.39 -10.46 22.78
C GLU A 5 -20.59 -8.97 22.47
N GLY A 6 -19.51 -8.33 22.00
CA GLY A 6 -19.59 -6.98 21.44
C GLY A 6 -20.57 -6.91 20.25
N PRO A 7 -20.89 -5.70 19.76
CA PRO A 7 -21.80 -5.55 18.62
C PRO A 7 -21.30 -6.37 17.41
N PRO A 8 -22.20 -6.97 16.62
CA PRO A 8 -21.81 -7.77 15.47
C PRO A 8 -21.05 -6.92 14.46
N LEU A 9 -20.02 -7.51 13.84
CA LEU A 9 -19.29 -6.87 12.76
C LEU A 9 -20.26 -6.50 11.63
N ARG A 10 -20.22 -5.24 11.21
CA ARG A 10 -21.00 -4.74 10.09
C ARG A 10 -20.07 -4.47 8.93
N TYR A 11 -20.46 -4.93 7.75
CA TYR A 11 -19.82 -4.53 6.51
C TYR A 11 -19.99 -3.02 6.33
N ALA A 12 -18.87 -2.30 6.19
CA ALA A 12 -18.86 -0.86 6.02
C ALA A 12 -18.85 -0.48 4.54
N ASP A 13 -17.81 -0.89 3.81
CA ASP A 13 -17.58 -0.54 2.42
C ASP A 13 -16.63 -1.53 1.74
N GLU A 14 -16.60 -1.50 0.40
CA GLU A 14 -15.68 -2.25 -0.44
C GLU A 14 -15.01 -1.29 -1.44
N TYR A 15 -13.68 -1.40 -1.52
CA TYR A 15 -12.83 -0.63 -2.41
C TYR A 15 -12.14 -1.58 -3.39
N VAL A 16 -12.49 -1.47 -4.67
CA VAL A 16 -12.06 -2.43 -5.69
C VAL A 16 -11.62 -1.71 -6.95
N GLU A 17 -10.46 -2.10 -7.47
CA GLU A 17 -9.92 -1.67 -8.75
C GLU A 17 -9.36 -2.88 -9.49
N SER A 18 -9.78 -3.05 -10.75
CA SER A 18 -9.62 -4.32 -11.47
C SER A 18 -8.19 -4.57 -11.96
N ARG A 19 -7.41 -3.53 -12.28
CA ARG A 19 -6.10 -3.70 -12.94
C ARG A 19 -4.97 -3.93 -11.95
N TRP A 20 -5.00 -3.25 -10.80
CA TRP A 20 -3.91 -3.11 -9.85
C TRP A 20 -4.22 -3.70 -8.48
N ALA A 21 -5.48 -3.94 -8.13
CA ALA A 21 -5.85 -4.63 -6.89
C ALA A 21 -6.31 -6.09 -7.12
N ALA A 22 -6.95 -6.39 -8.25
CA ALA A 22 -7.52 -7.72 -8.48
C ALA A 22 -6.46 -8.84 -8.52
N GLY A 23 -6.70 -9.90 -7.74
CA GLY A 23 -5.84 -11.08 -7.65
C GLY A 23 -4.50 -10.82 -6.95
N ARG A 24 -4.37 -9.70 -6.24
CA ARG A 24 -3.21 -9.38 -5.39
C ARG A 24 -3.60 -9.39 -3.92
N PRO A 25 -2.73 -9.90 -3.04
CA PRO A 25 -2.94 -9.79 -1.61
C PRO A 25 -2.75 -8.34 -1.17
N VAL A 26 -3.63 -7.87 -0.30
CA VAL A 26 -3.41 -6.65 0.50
C VAL A 26 -2.51 -7.04 1.66
N THR A 27 -1.38 -6.36 1.80
CA THR A 27 -0.32 -6.70 2.77
C THR A 27 -0.26 -5.73 3.94
N ALA A 28 -0.66 -4.49 3.72
CA ALA A 28 -0.81 -3.48 4.77
C ALA A 28 -1.93 -2.50 4.43
N VAL A 29 -2.57 -1.96 5.47
CA VAL A 29 -3.54 -0.87 5.36
C VAL A 29 -3.27 0.16 6.45
N GLU A 30 -3.40 1.44 6.12
CA GLU A 30 -3.22 2.53 7.09
C GLU A 30 -4.15 3.70 6.75
N PHE A 31 -4.82 4.29 7.74
CA PHE A 31 -5.54 5.55 7.56
C PHE A 31 -4.56 6.72 7.57
N SER A 32 -4.82 7.74 6.74
CA SER A 32 -3.94 8.90 6.68
C SER A 32 -3.95 9.68 7.99
N PRO A 33 -2.79 10.05 8.56
CA PRO A 33 -2.72 10.95 9.71
C PRO A 33 -3.00 12.41 9.33
N HIS A 34 -3.05 12.73 8.04
CA HIS A 34 -3.26 14.09 7.52
C HIS A 34 -4.68 14.33 7.02
N HIS A 35 -5.37 13.28 6.56
CA HIS A 35 -6.65 13.39 5.89
C HIS A 35 -7.56 12.21 6.25
N ASP A 36 -8.60 12.45 7.04
CA ASP A 36 -9.51 11.41 7.55
C ASP A 36 -10.24 10.59 6.47
N HIS A 37 -10.28 11.11 5.23
CA HIS A 37 -10.93 10.46 4.10
C HIS A 37 -9.96 9.66 3.21
N MET A 38 -8.70 9.49 3.63
CA MET A 38 -7.70 8.72 2.86
C MET A 38 -7.28 7.44 3.58
N LEU A 39 -7.26 6.35 2.80
CA LEU A 39 -6.84 5.02 3.22
C LEU A 39 -5.75 4.52 2.28
N LEU A 40 -4.60 4.19 2.82
CA LEU A 40 -3.51 3.55 2.10
C LEU A 40 -3.70 2.03 2.14
N ALA A 41 -3.45 1.37 1.01
CA ALA A 41 -3.39 -0.08 0.91
C ALA A 41 -2.15 -0.50 0.11
N ALA A 42 -1.30 -1.34 0.72
CA ALA A 42 -0.16 -1.96 0.06
C ALA A 42 -0.55 -3.28 -0.59
N TYR A 43 0.00 -3.53 -1.78
CA TYR A 43 -0.29 -4.72 -2.57
C TYR A 43 0.97 -5.50 -2.89
N GLY A 44 0.88 -6.80 -2.65
CA GLY A 44 1.88 -7.77 -3.04
C GLY A 44 1.76 -8.21 -4.50
N GLN A 45 2.46 -9.30 -4.80
CA GLN A 45 2.47 -9.90 -6.13
C GLN A 45 1.16 -10.62 -6.41
N LYS A 46 0.72 -10.50 -7.66
CA LYS A 46 -0.47 -11.21 -8.16
C LYS A 46 -0.22 -12.72 -8.13
N THR A 47 -1.26 -13.51 -7.85
CA THR A 47 -1.16 -14.98 -7.82
C THR A 47 -0.70 -15.57 -9.16
N ASN A 48 -1.15 -14.99 -10.27
CA ASN A 48 -0.72 -15.35 -11.62
C ASN A 48 -0.31 -14.07 -12.38
N PRO A 49 0.95 -13.62 -12.23
CA PRO A 49 1.40 -12.36 -12.80
C PRO A 49 1.69 -12.49 -14.30
N GLN A 50 1.26 -11.51 -15.08
CA GLN A 50 1.74 -11.34 -16.45
C GLN A 50 3.07 -10.58 -16.46
N LEU A 51 3.84 -10.66 -17.55
CA LEU A 51 5.13 -9.96 -17.65
C LEU A 51 5.02 -8.43 -17.52
N THR A 52 3.85 -7.88 -17.85
CA THR A 52 3.53 -6.44 -17.78
C THR A 52 2.97 -6.01 -16.44
N ASP A 53 2.63 -6.95 -15.54
CA ASP A 53 2.10 -6.65 -14.22
C ASP A 53 3.27 -6.24 -13.29
N PRO A 54 3.18 -5.11 -12.55
CA PRO A 54 4.20 -4.80 -11.56
C PRO A 54 4.23 -5.87 -10.46
N PRO A 55 5.38 -6.18 -9.85
CA PRO A 55 5.43 -7.12 -8.74
C PRO A 55 4.67 -6.64 -7.50
N GLY A 56 4.57 -5.32 -7.25
CA GLY A 56 3.82 -4.77 -6.13
C GLY A 56 3.45 -3.31 -6.35
N GLY A 57 2.79 -2.72 -5.36
CA GLY A 57 2.43 -1.31 -5.42
C GLY A 57 1.68 -0.82 -4.18
N LEU A 58 1.29 0.44 -4.25
CA LEU A 58 0.54 1.14 -3.23
C LEU A 58 -0.65 1.83 -3.90
N LEU A 59 -1.85 1.64 -3.38
CA LEU A 59 -3.01 2.44 -3.77
C LEU A 59 -3.43 3.30 -2.58
N VAL A 60 -3.68 4.58 -2.84
CA VAL A 60 -4.25 5.50 -1.85
C VAL A 60 -5.70 5.75 -2.25
N TRP A 61 -6.60 5.27 -1.43
CA TRP A 61 -8.04 5.33 -1.61
C TRP A 61 -8.59 6.59 -0.96
N ASN A 62 -9.46 7.28 -1.69
CA ASN A 62 -10.36 8.24 -1.11
C ASN A 62 -11.65 7.52 -0.71
N LEU A 63 -12.10 7.68 0.54
CA LEU A 63 -13.29 6.99 1.04
C LEU A 63 -14.58 7.39 0.29
N ALA A 64 -14.58 8.51 -0.41
CA ALA A 64 -15.68 8.90 -1.29
C ALA A 64 -15.66 8.14 -2.65
N MET A 65 -14.51 7.59 -3.08
CA MET A 65 -14.29 6.96 -4.39
C MET A 65 -14.01 5.46 -4.27
N ARG A 66 -15.06 4.64 -4.26
CA ARG A 66 -14.96 3.18 -4.03
C ARG A 66 -14.37 2.36 -5.18
N ARG A 67 -14.51 2.83 -6.42
CA ARG A 67 -14.11 2.09 -7.64
C ARG A 67 -12.81 2.57 -8.27
N ARG A 68 -12.19 3.59 -7.70
CA ARG A 68 -10.96 4.18 -8.23
C ARG A 68 -10.13 4.74 -7.08
N PRO A 69 -8.86 4.34 -6.95
CA PRO A 69 -7.97 5.01 -6.02
C PRO A 69 -7.70 6.44 -6.48
N GLU A 70 -7.34 7.29 -5.53
CA GLU A 70 -6.90 8.66 -5.79
C GLU A 70 -5.47 8.68 -6.32
N LEU A 71 -4.57 7.91 -5.67
CA LEU A 71 -3.19 7.77 -6.08
C LEU A 71 -2.83 6.30 -6.30
N LEU A 72 -1.87 6.10 -7.20
CA LEU A 72 -1.36 4.79 -7.56
C LEU A 72 0.16 4.85 -7.71
N PHE A 73 0.84 4.00 -6.96
CA PHE A 73 2.28 3.84 -7.02
C PHE A 73 2.67 2.39 -7.33
N LYS A 74 3.73 2.25 -8.10
CA LYS A 74 4.26 0.96 -8.53
C LYS A 74 5.54 0.63 -7.76
N CYS A 75 5.82 -0.66 -7.64
CA CYS A 75 7.07 -1.15 -7.11
C CYS A 75 7.61 -2.29 -7.97
N SER A 76 8.94 -2.39 -8.05
CA SER A 76 9.65 -3.48 -8.73
C SER A 76 9.71 -4.77 -7.89
N SER A 77 9.14 -4.75 -6.69
CA SER A 77 9.08 -5.86 -5.75
C SER A 77 7.74 -5.78 -4.99
N GLY A 78 7.25 -6.89 -4.46
CA GLY A 78 6.02 -6.91 -3.66
C GLY A 78 6.15 -5.96 -2.47
N VAL A 79 5.16 -5.08 -2.25
CA VAL A 79 5.14 -4.19 -1.08
C VAL A 79 4.47 -4.95 0.06
N LEU A 80 5.11 -5.03 1.22
CA LEU A 80 4.63 -5.82 2.36
C LEU A 80 4.16 -4.95 3.52
N SER A 81 4.80 -3.80 3.67
CA SER A 81 4.49 -2.78 4.65
C SER A 81 4.53 -1.43 3.96
N ALA A 82 3.68 -0.50 4.37
CA ALA A 82 3.73 0.86 3.88
C ALA A 82 3.06 1.81 4.87
N CYS A 83 3.49 3.07 4.84
CA CYS A 83 2.91 4.10 5.67
C CYS A 83 2.96 5.50 5.04
N PHE A 84 2.14 6.40 5.58
CA PHE A 84 2.22 7.83 5.28
C PHE A 84 3.44 8.46 5.96
N HIS A 85 4.07 9.42 5.28
CA HIS A 85 5.08 10.25 5.95
C HIS A 85 4.42 11.14 7.01
N ARG A 86 5.02 11.23 8.20
CA ARG A 86 4.44 11.93 9.36
C ARG A 86 4.14 13.41 9.12
N PHE A 87 4.95 14.10 8.32
CA PHE A 87 4.90 15.57 8.19
C PHE A 87 4.55 16.05 6.78
N GLU A 88 4.69 15.20 5.77
CA GLU A 88 4.56 15.60 4.36
C GLU A 88 3.51 14.70 3.69
N PRO A 89 2.28 15.19 3.47
CA PRO A 89 1.18 14.35 2.97
C PRO A 89 1.41 13.78 1.57
N ALA A 90 2.32 14.38 0.79
CA ALA A 90 2.68 13.90 -0.54
C ALA A 90 3.67 12.73 -0.52
N LEU A 91 4.26 12.38 0.64
CA LEU A 91 5.30 11.36 0.74
C LEU A 91 4.77 10.06 1.37
N PHE A 92 5.18 8.93 0.78
CA PHE A 92 4.75 7.59 1.17
C PHE A 92 5.96 6.67 1.24
N ILE A 93 6.04 5.83 2.28
CA ILE A 93 7.16 4.91 2.49
C ILE A 93 6.65 3.48 2.36
N GLY A 94 7.45 2.59 1.76
CA GLY A 94 7.13 1.17 1.65
C GLY A 94 8.33 0.26 1.94
N GLY A 95 8.07 -0.82 2.66
CA GLY A 95 8.95 -1.98 2.79
C GLY A 95 8.59 -3.03 1.75
N THR A 96 9.61 -3.62 1.13
CA THR A 96 9.43 -4.57 0.02
C THR A 96 9.90 -5.97 0.37
N TYR A 97 9.39 -6.96 -0.35
CA TYR A 97 9.75 -8.37 -0.23
C TYR A 97 11.26 -8.63 -0.46
N SER A 98 11.92 -7.78 -1.24
CA SER A 98 13.36 -7.88 -1.50
C SER A 98 14.24 -7.24 -0.41
N GLY A 99 13.67 -6.77 0.70
CA GLY A 99 14.41 -6.10 1.77
C GLY A 99 14.65 -4.60 1.57
N GLY A 100 14.23 -4.05 0.43
CA GLY A 100 14.42 -2.64 0.11
C GLY A 100 13.35 -1.75 0.74
N ILE A 101 13.75 -0.59 1.21
CA ILE A 101 12.86 0.51 1.60
C ILE A 101 12.76 1.49 0.44
N VAL A 102 11.55 1.89 0.08
CA VAL A 102 11.27 2.79 -1.03
C VAL A 102 10.43 3.99 -0.57
N LEU A 103 10.63 5.12 -1.22
CA LEU A 103 9.86 6.35 -1.00
C LEU A 103 9.17 6.74 -2.32
N TRP A 104 7.88 7.06 -2.24
CA TRP A 104 7.12 7.67 -3.32
C TRP A 104 6.76 9.11 -2.98
N ASP A 105 6.65 9.93 -4.01
CA ASP A 105 6.17 11.31 -3.94
C ASP A 105 4.98 11.45 -4.89
N ALA A 106 3.80 11.82 -4.37
CA ALA A 106 2.57 12.02 -5.14
C ALA A 106 2.69 13.12 -6.21
N ARG A 107 3.69 13.99 -6.10
CA ARG A 107 3.95 15.06 -7.08
C ARG A 107 4.81 14.57 -8.25
N ALA A 108 5.40 13.39 -8.14
CA ALA A 108 6.29 12.81 -9.14
C ALA A 108 5.55 11.76 -10.00
N GLN A 109 6.31 10.85 -10.63
CA GLN A 109 5.76 9.71 -11.34
C GLN A 109 5.36 8.59 -10.37
N ALA A 110 4.62 7.60 -10.87
CA ALA A 110 4.15 6.46 -10.06
C ALA A 110 5.27 5.55 -9.51
N ASP A 111 6.49 5.66 -10.05
CA ASP A 111 7.65 4.90 -9.60
C ASP A 111 8.29 5.53 -8.35
N PRO A 112 8.98 4.75 -7.49
CA PRO A 112 9.64 5.30 -6.31
C PRO A 112 10.67 6.37 -6.68
N VAL A 113 10.62 7.50 -5.98
CA VAL A 113 11.59 8.59 -6.15
C VAL A 113 12.90 8.30 -5.46
N LEU A 114 12.88 7.50 -4.38
CA LEU A 114 14.07 7.04 -3.69
C LEU A 114 13.95 5.55 -3.37
N ARG A 115 15.09 4.88 -3.41
CA ARG A 115 15.27 3.48 -2.99
C ARG A 115 16.50 3.44 -2.09
N ALA A 116 16.35 2.86 -0.91
CA ALA A 116 17.48 2.66 -0.02
C ALA A 116 18.53 1.79 -0.74
N PRO A 117 19.80 2.21 -0.78
CA PRO A 117 20.85 1.39 -1.37
C PRO A 117 21.03 0.11 -0.55
N PRO A 118 21.31 -1.04 -1.19
CA PRO A 118 21.68 -2.23 -0.46
C PRO A 118 22.92 -1.95 0.39
N SER A 119 22.84 -2.21 1.68
CA SER A 119 23.94 -2.01 2.63
C SER A 119 23.99 -3.19 3.60
N GLN A 120 25.15 -3.43 4.23
CA GLN A 120 25.27 -4.48 5.26
C GLN A 120 24.33 -4.26 6.46
N ALA A 121 23.90 -3.02 6.70
CA ALA A 121 22.97 -2.66 7.76
C ALA A 121 21.49 -2.69 7.33
N GLY A 122 21.22 -2.89 6.03
CA GLY A 122 19.86 -3.01 5.48
C GLY A 122 19.36 -4.46 5.48
N HIS A 123 18.06 -4.64 5.32
CA HIS A 123 17.48 -5.96 5.16
C HIS A 123 17.86 -6.56 3.79
N SER A 124 18.22 -7.84 3.78
CA SER A 124 18.42 -8.67 2.58
C SER A 124 17.26 -9.66 2.35
N HIS A 125 16.24 -9.59 3.20
CA HIS A 125 15.05 -10.43 3.23
C HIS A 125 13.82 -9.53 3.41
N PRO A 126 12.58 -10.05 3.23
CA PRO A 126 11.35 -9.28 3.41
C PRO A 126 11.34 -8.37 4.64
N VAL A 127 10.90 -7.11 4.44
CA VAL A 127 10.64 -6.11 5.50
C VAL A 127 9.18 -6.12 5.91
#